data_AF-A0A1Y1LUD4-F1
#
_entry.id   AF-A0A1Y1LUD4-F1
#
_cell.length_a   1.000
_cell.length_b   1.000
_cell.length_c   1.000
_cell.angle_alpha   90.00
_cell.angle_beta   90.00
_cell.angle_gamma   90.00
#
_symmetry.space_group_name_H-M   'P 1'
#
loop_
_entity.id
_entity.type
_entity.pdbx_description
1 polymer ?
#
loop_
_entity_poly.entity_id
_entity_poly.type
_entity_poly.pdbx_seq_one_letter_code
_entity_poly.pdbx_strand_id
1 'polypeptide(L)'
;EMMEEALNLIKQGKSQRYVENHCGIPRRTLRAHIKSGISKRKLGRHPILNSELESELEAKIIRFAERGFPLTPKTIRRCVFAFVDKKKIPNPFSATHKLAGREWY
;
A
#
# COMPACT_ATOMS: atom_id res chain seq x y z
N GLU A 1 5.67 15.03 3.73
CA GLU A 1 6.20 16.37 4.03
C GLU A 1 5.10 17.35 4.44
N MET A 2 4.37 18.05 3.55
CA MET A 2 3.37 19.06 3.99
C MET A 2 2.26 18.53 4.92
N MET A 3 1.75 17.31 4.66
CA MET A 3 0.70 16.71 5.50
C MET A 3 1.23 16.23 6.85
N GLU A 4 2.49 15.80 6.92
CA GLU A 4 3.13 15.37 8.18
C GLU A 4 3.41 16.56 9.08
N GLU A 5 3.87 17.66 8.48
CA GLU A 5 4.04 18.93 9.16
C GLU A 5 2.70 19.46 9.70
N ALA A 6 1.64 19.44 8.89
CA ALA A 6 0.30 19.80 9.32
C ALA A 6 -0.19 18.95 10.51
N LEU A 7 0.05 17.63 10.50
CA LEU A 7 -0.30 16.75 11.62
C LEU A 7 0.54 17.03 12.88
N ASN A 8 1.83 17.37 12.73
CA ASN A 8 2.69 17.73 13.85
C ASN A 8 2.24 19.06 14.50
N LEU A 9 1.85 20.06 13.72
CA LEU A 9 1.32 21.32 14.24
C LEU A 9 0.02 21.10 15.03
N ILE A 10 -0.83 20.16 14.59
CA ILE A 10 -2.05 19.78 15.32
C ILE A 10 -1.70 19.04 16.62
N LYS A 11 -0.72 18.14 16.62
CA LYS A 11 -0.23 17.46 17.83
C LYS A 11 0.36 18.45 18.86
N GLN A 12 0.98 19.53 18.39
CA GLN A 12 1.48 20.62 19.23
C GLN A 12 0.36 21.51 19.81
N GLY A 13 -0.92 21.23 19.50
CA GLY A 13 -2.07 21.97 20.04
C GLY A 13 -2.50 23.17 19.21
N LYS A 14 -1.94 23.38 18.00
CA LYS A 14 -2.39 24.48 17.13
C LYS A 14 -3.79 24.19 16.56
N SER A 15 -4.60 25.24 16.42
CA SER A 15 -5.96 25.12 15.92
C SER A 15 -5.99 24.68 14.44
N GLN A 16 -7.02 23.91 14.05
CA GLN A 16 -7.21 23.49 12.66
C GLN A 16 -7.32 24.68 11.69
N ARG A 17 -7.76 25.86 12.17
CA ARG A 17 -7.82 27.11 11.41
C ARG A 17 -6.43 27.65 11.08
N TYR A 18 -5.53 27.63 12.06
CA TYR A 18 -4.15 28.05 11.86
C TYR A 18 -3.46 27.16 10.82
N VAL A 19 -3.63 25.85 10.94
CA VAL A 19 -2.96 24.87 10.07
C VAL A 19 -3.50 24.94 8.63
N GLU A 20 -4.79 25.20 8.44
CA GLU A 20 -5.38 25.45 7.12
C GLU A 20 -4.74 26.68 6.43
N ASN A 21 -4.59 27.79 7.15
CA ASN A 21 -3.97 29.00 6.59
C ASN A 21 -2.46 28.83 6.34
N HIS A 22 -1.77 28.08 7.20
CA HIS A 22 -0.32 27.91 7.14
C HIS A 22 0.11 26.90 6.07
N CYS A 23 -0.58 25.76 5.98
CA CYS A 23 -0.23 24.67 5.06
C CYS A 23 -1.10 24.64 3.79
N GLY A 24 -2.15 25.46 3.71
CA GLY A 24 -3.10 25.48 2.58
C GLY A 24 -3.98 24.22 2.49
N ILE A 25 -4.05 23.40 3.54
CA ILE A 25 -4.79 22.13 3.54
C ILE A 25 -6.20 22.37 4.12
N PRO A 26 -7.28 22.07 3.37
CA PRO A 26 -8.64 22.27 3.86
C PRO A 26 -8.91 21.53 5.17
N ARG A 27 -9.66 22.15 6.10
CA ARG A 27 -10.02 21.51 7.39
C ARG A 27 -10.69 20.14 7.24
N ARG A 28 -11.48 19.94 6.18
CA ARG A 28 -12.14 18.66 5.91
C ARG A 28 -11.12 17.54 5.71
N THR A 29 -10.04 17.83 4.99
CA THR A 29 -8.92 16.92 4.77
C THR A 29 -8.18 16.66 6.07
N LEU A 30 -7.84 17.72 6.84
CA LEU A 30 -7.20 17.57 8.15
C LEU A 30 -8.00 16.66 9.10
N ARG A 31 -9.31 16.90 9.23
CA ARG A 31 -10.21 16.05 10.04
C ARG A 31 -10.23 14.60 9.57
N ALA A 32 -10.28 14.39 8.26
CA ALA A 32 -10.28 13.05 7.68
C ALA A 32 -8.97 12.30 8.01
N HIS A 33 -7.83 12.98 7.98
CA HIS A 33 -6.54 12.41 8.35
C HIS A 33 -6.38 12.18 9.85
N ILE A 34 -6.85 13.09 10.71
CA ILE A 34 -6.91 12.90 12.17
C ILE A 34 -7.71 11.64 12.51
N LYS A 35 -8.88 11.47 11.90
CA LYS A 35 -9.74 10.29 12.14
C LYS A 35 -9.08 9.00 11.64
N SER A 36 -8.43 9.03 10.47
CA SER A 36 -7.80 7.83 9.93
C SER A 36 -6.45 7.48 10.56
N GLY A 37 -5.78 8.42 11.23
CA GLY A 37 -4.42 8.24 11.76
C GLY A 37 -3.33 8.06 10.68
N ILE A 38 -3.72 8.00 9.41
CA ILE A 38 -2.83 7.77 8.27
C ILE A 38 -2.42 9.10 7.65
N SER A 39 -1.12 9.38 7.64
CA SER A 39 -0.56 10.57 7.00
C SER A 39 -0.62 10.51 5.47
N LYS A 40 -0.31 9.35 4.89
CA LYS A 40 -0.27 9.13 3.44
C LYS A 40 -1.47 8.30 2.99
N ARG A 41 -2.47 8.94 2.39
CA ARG A 41 -3.54 8.21 1.71
C ARG A 41 -3.02 7.77 0.34
N LYS A 42 -3.01 6.46 0.09
CA LYS A 42 -2.86 5.93 -1.26
C LYS A 42 -4.17 6.18 -2.01
N LEU A 43 -4.11 6.83 -3.18
CA LEU A 43 -5.27 6.90 -4.08
C LEU A 43 -5.46 5.54 -4.76
N GLY A 44 -6.71 5.16 -5.01
CA GLY A 44 -7.07 3.93 -5.71
C GLY A 44 -7.51 2.79 -4.80
N ARG A 45 -7.52 1.58 -5.35
CA ARG A 45 -7.96 0.36 -4.65
C ARG A 45 -6.98 0.02 -3.53
N HIS A 46 -7.51 -0.39 -2.37
CA HIS A 46 -6.68 -0.89 -1.29
C HIS A 46 -5.85 -2.10 -1.76
N PRO A 47 -4.55 -2.16 -1.42
CA PRO A 47 -3.71 -3.28 -1.79
C PRO A 47 -4.23 -4.56 -1.15
N ILE A 48 -4.13 -5.68 -1.88
CA ILE A 48 -4.54 -7.01 -1.40
C ILE A 48 -3.56 -7.50 -0.32
N LEU A 49 -2.29 -7.11 -0.44
CA LEU A 49 -1.23 -7.48 0.47
C LEU A 49 -0.95 -6.33 1.45
N ASN A 50 -0.77 -6.66 2.72
CA ASN A 50 -0.26 -5.72 3.72
C ASN A 50 1.24 -5.48 3.48
N SER A 51 1.77 -4.35 3.98
CA SER A 51 3.18 -3.98 3.79
C SER A 51 4.17 -5.08 4.20
N GLU A 52 3.89 -5.81 5.28
CA GLU A 52 4.71 -6.94 5.75
C GLU A 52 4.72 -8.10 4.73
N LEU A 53 3.55 -8.39 4.16
CA LEU A 53 3.38 -9.45 3.17
C LEU A 53 4.02 -9.08 1.83
N GLU A 54 3.96 -7.81 1.45
CA GLU A 54 4.65 -7.28 0.28
C GLU A 54 6.16 -7.43 0.43
N SER A 55 6.72 -7.10 1.60
CA SER A 55 8.15 -7.25 1.88
C SER A 55 8.59 -8.72 1.86
N GLU A 56 7.79 -9.64 2.40
CA GLU A 56 8.10 -11.07 2.34
C GLU A 56 8.07 -11.60 0.90
N LEU A 57 7.11 -11.15 0.10
CA LEU A 57 7.00 -11.50 -1.31
C LEU A 57 8.20 -10.97 -2.10
N GLU A 58 8.58 -9.71 -1.87
CA GLU A 58 9.74 -9.06 -2.48
C GLU A 58 11.03 -9.84 -2.19
N ALA A 59 11.30 -10.12 -0.91
CA ALA A 59 12.48 -10.90 -0.51
C ALA A 59 12.53 -12.27 -1.20
N LYS A 60 11.36 -12.90 -1.43
CA LYS A 60 11.28 -14.18 -2.12
C LYS A 60 11.57 -14.06 -3.62
N ILE A 61 11.09 -13.00 -4.26
CA ILE A 61 11.36 -12.72 -5.68
C ILE A 61 12.85 -12.44 -5.88
N ILE A 62 13.46 -11.64 -5.01
CA ILE A 62 14.90 -11.35 -5.06
C ILE A 62 15.72 -12.63 -4.92
N ARG A 63 15.41 -13.50 -3.94
CA ARG A 63 16.07 -14.81 -3.78
C ARG A 63 15.93 -15.71 -5.01
N PHE A 64 14.82 -15.61 -5.76
CA PHE A 64 14.68 -16.34 -7.02
C PHE A 64 15.56 -15.75 -8.12
N ALA A 65 15.67 -14.42 -8.21
CA ALA A 65 16.59 -13.75 -9.13
C ALA A 65 18.04 -14.20 -8.89
N GLU A 66 18.49 -14.18 -7.63
CA GLU A 66 19.85 -14.53 -7.23
C GLU A 66 20.23 -15.97 -7.57
N ARG A 67 19.26 -16.89 -7.52
CA ARG A 67 19.46 -18.31 -7.89
C ARG A 67 19.35 -18.58 -9.39
N GLY A 68 19.19 -17.55 -10.21
CA GLY A 68 19.09 -17.68 -11.67
C GLY A 68 17.73 -18.16 -12.17
N PHE A 69 16.65 -18.04 -11.37
CA PHE A 69 15.32 -18.34 -11.88
C PHE A 69 14.86 -17.26 -12.88
N PRO A 70 14.24 -17.65 -14.01
CA PRO A 70 13.70 -16.69 -14.97
C PRO A 70 12.46 -15.99 -14.40
N LEU A 71 12.65 -14.74 -13.96
CA LEU A 71 11.60 -13.87 -13.46
C LEU A 71 10.84 -13.20 -14.61
N THR A 72 10.02 -13.98 -15.32
CA THR A 72 9.10 -13.42 -16.31
C THR A 72 7.86 -12.83 -15.63
N PRO A 73 7.18 -11.85 -16.25
CA PRO A 73 5.89 -11.33 -15.77
C PRO A 73 4.85 -12.42 -15.47
N LYS A 74 4.88 -13.53 -16.21
CA LYS A 74 3.97 -14.67 -15.99
C LYS A 74 4.37 -15.47 -14.76
N THR A 75 5.67 -15.69 -14.56
CA THR A 75 6.20 -16.38 -13.37
C THR A 75 5.86 -15.60 -12.11
N ILE A 76 6.09 -14.28 -12.10
CA ILE A 76 5.81 -13.42 -10.94
C ILE A 76 4.33 -13.48 -10.58
N ARG A 77 3.42 -13.30 -11.55
CA ARG A 77 1.96 -13.37 -11.32
C ARG A 77 1.49 -14.73 -10.79
N ARG A 78 2.15 -15.82 -11.19
CA ARG A 78 1.88 -17.16 -10.66
C ARG A 78 2.42 -17.33 -9.23
N CYS A 79 3.61 -16.82 -8.94
CA CYS A 79 4.17 -16.80 -7.59
C CYS A 79 3.29 -16.03 -6.62
N VAL A 80 2.76 -14.88 -7.05
CA VAL A 80 1.85 -14.04 -6.26
C VAL A 80 0.55 -14.79 -5.97
N PHE A 81 -0.08 -15.38 -7.00
CA PHE A 81 -1.28 -16.19 -6.80
C PHE A 81 -1.04 -17.29 -5.76
N ALA A 82 0.04 -18.07 -5.92
CA ALA A 82 0.40 -19.15 -5.00
C ALA A 82 0.71 -18.64 -3.58
N PHE A 83 1.31 -17.47 -3.44
CA PHE A 83 1.59 -16.85 -2.13
C PHE A 83 0.31 -16.49 -1.40
N VAL A 84 -0.62 -15.84 -2.11
CA VAL A 84 -1.90 -15.38 -1.56
C VAL A 84 -2.83 -16.56 -1.24
N ASP A 85 -2.86 -17.58 -2.12
CA ASP A 85 -3.62 -18.82 -1.91
C ASP A 85 -3.08 -19.61 -0.70
N LYS A 86 -1.75 -19.74 -0.58
CA LYS A 86 -1.12 -20.40 0.58
C LYS A 86 -1.44 -19.70 1.90
N LYS A 87 -1.54 -18.37 1.90
CA LYS A 87 -1.89 -17.56 3.07
C LYS A 87 -3.40 -17.41 3.28
N LYS A 88 -4.23 -18.00 2.41
CA LYS A 88 -5.71 -17.91 2.45
C LYS A 88 -6.22 -16.47 2.48
N ILE A 89 -5.54 -15.56 1.78
CA ILE A 89 -5.93 -14.16 1.71
C ILE A 89 -7.04 -14.01 0.65
N PRO A 90 -8.17 -13.37 0.98
CA PRO A 90 -9.24 -13.14 0.01
C PRO A 90 -8.73 -12.25 -1.12
N ASN A 91 -8.83 -12.75 -2.35
CA ASN A 91 -8.26 -12.08 -3.52
C ASN A 91 -9.24 -12.09 -4.71
N PRO A 92 -9.14 -11.10 -5.62
CA PRO A 92 -9.93 -11.06 -6.84
C PRO A 92 -9.27 -11.83 -7.99
N PHE A 93 -8.30 -12.71 -7.72
CA PHE A 93 -7.55 -13.39 -8.78
C PHE A 93 -8.36 -14.53 -9.40
N SER A 94 -8.04 -14.89 -10.64
CA SER A 94 -8.73 -15.98 -11.32
C SER A 94 -8.31 -17.32 -10.72
N ALA A 95 -9.24 -17.97 -10.02
CA ALA A 95 -9.06 -19.34 -9.52
C ALA A 95 -8.88 -20.35 -10.68
N THR A 96 -9.52 -20.11 -11.82
CA THR A 96 -9.44 -20.96 -13.02
C THR A 96 -8.03 -20.97 -13.61
N HIS A 97 -7.41 -19.79 -13.77
CA HIS A 97 -6.09 -19.66 -14.39
C HIS A 97 -4.93 -19.70 -13.37
N LYS A 98 -5.23 -19.65 -12.07
CA LYS A 98 -4.25 -19.63 -10.96
C LYS A 98 -3.16 -18.57 -11.18
N LEU A 99 -3.58 -17.38 -11.58
CA LEU A 99 -2.71 -16.27 -11.94
C LEU A 99 -3.26 -14.95 -11.39
N ALA A 100 -2.36 -14.09 -10.93
CA ALA A 100 -2.68 -12.68 -10.71
C ALA A 100 -2.99 -11.98 -12.04
N GLY A 101 -3.82 -10.93 -11.97
CA GLY A 101 -4.20 -10.11 -13.12
C GLY A 101 -2.99 -9.48 -13.81
N ARG A 102 -3.14 -9.11 -15.10
CA ARG A 102 -2.04 -8.48 -15.86
C ARG A 102 -1.69 -7.10 -15.30
N GLU A 103 -2.68 -6.36 -14.82
CA GLU A 103 -2.55 -5.01 -14.24
C GLU A 103 -2.49 -5.04 -12.71
N TRP A 104 -2.11 -6.18 -12.12
CA TRP A 104 -2.06 -6.30 -10.65
C TRP A 104 -0.90 -5.51 -10.02
N TYR A 105 0.23 -5.39 -10.73
CA TYR A 105 1.43 -4.68 -10.29
C TYR A 105 1.74 -3.52 -11.23
#